data_AF-A0A160KPA5-F1
#
_entry.id   AF-A0A160KPA5-F1
#
_cell.length_a   1.000
_cell.length_b   1.000
_cell.length_c   1.000
_cell.angle_alpha   90.00
_cell.angle_beta   90.00
_cell.angle_gamma   90.00
#
_symmetry.space_group_name_H-M   'P 1'
#
loop_
_entity.id
_entity.type
_entity.pdbx_description
1 polymer ?
#
loop_
_entity_poly.entity_id
_entity_poly.type
_entity_poly.pdbx_seq_one_letter_code
_entity_poly.pdbx_strand_id
1 'polypeptide(L)'
;MRSVSEVVAGSVPAHLQGAVAVLNAEETVWEAMLGGWRAQQFARNLAPSTVDRRRDLVTRFRVYADAYPWSWTVGAVDEFFLELRAVGGAAQSTILSYQGALRMFLEYVCDPRYGWVEQCWQRFGDHPAQVFHEWNTAGHAQNGIAQPGTLTTRLQDAGINLRAARNATLRALVLEIPAAIVADSLGYSYQIADKHRRNSGATFSNYISHRS
;
A
#
# COMPACT_ATOMS: atom_id res chain seq x y z
N MET A 1 -36.91 19.77 0.10
CA MET A 1 -35.88 19.89 1.16
C MET A 1 -34.69 19.04 0.72
N ARG A 2 -33.67 19.62 0.06
CA ARG A 2 -32.46 18.87 -0.31
C ARG A 2 -31.68 18.63 0.98
N SER A 3 -31.58 17.37 1.42
CA SER A 3 -30.60 16.98 2.43
C SER A 3 -29.23 17.25 1.82
N VAL A 4 -28.56 18.29 2.29
CA VAL A 4 -27.13 18.48 2.03
C VAL A 4 -26.47 17.38 2.85
N SER A 5 -26.04 16.30 2.18
CA SER A 5 -25.26 15.25 2.82
C SER A 5 -24.01 15.89 3.40
N GLU A 6 -23.89 15.91 4.72
CA GLU A 6 -22.75 16.48 5.41
C GLU A 6 -21.51 15.65 5.05
N VAL A 7 -20.61 16.24 4.25
CA VAL A 7 -19.39 15.55 3.80
C VAL A 7 -18.45 15.46 4.99
N VAL A 8 -18.22 14.24 5.47
CA VAL A 8 -17.33 13.99 6.60
C VAL A 8 -15.91 14.44 6.24
N ALA A 9 -15.24 15.14 7.16
CA ALA A 9 -13.86 15.57 6.96
C ALA A 9 -12.96 14.37 6.66
N GLY A 10 -12.39 14.36 5.46
CA GLY A 10 -11.55 13.26 4.97
C GLY A 10 -12.23 12.33 3.96
N SER A 11 -13.49 12.54 3.59
CA SER A 11 -14.14 11.77 2.54
C SER A 11 -13.57 12.07 1.14
N VAL A 12 -13.76 11.15 0.20
CA VAL A 12 -13.42 11.33 -1.21
C VAL A 12 -14.02 12.64 -1.74
N PRO A 13 -13.21 13.58 -2.23
CA PRO A 13 -13.69 14.84 -2.78
C PRO A 13 -14.66 14.63 -3.95
N ALA A 14 -15.70 15.47 -4.05
CA ALA A 14 -16.72 15.37 -5.10
C ALA A 14 -16.15 15.36 -6.53
N HIS A 15 -15.06 16.09 -6.80
CA HIS A 15 -14.42 16.11 -8.11
C HIS A 15 -13.70 14.81 -8.47
N LEU A 16 -13.42 13.95 -7.49
CA LEU A 16 -12.88 12.61 -7.73
C LEU A 16 -14.01 11.57 -7.83
N GLN A 17 -15.22 11.86 -7.38
CA GLN A 17 -16.34 10.92 -7.45
C GLN A 17 -16.76 10.72 -8.92
N GLY A 18 -16.83 9.47 -9.35
CA GLY A 18 -17.22 9.08 -10.71
C GLY A 18 -16.05 8.78 -11.67
N ALA A 19 -16.40 8.32 -12.87
CA ALA A 19 -15.46 7.75 -13.85
C ALA A 19 -14.68 8.78 -14.70
N VAL A 20 -14.68 10.06 -14.31
CA VAL A 20 -13.96 11.09 -15.07
C VAL A 20 -12.46 10.77 -15.03
N ALA A 21 -11.85 10.78 -16.22
CA ALA A 21 -10.41 10.57 -16.38
C ALA A 21 -9.65 11.73 -15.75
N VAL A 22 -8.79 11.41 -14.78
CA VAL A 22 -7.93 12.36 -14.09
C VAL A 22 -6.49 12.10 -14.54
N LEU A 23 -5.78 13.16 -14.92
CA LEU A 23 -4.35 13.07 -15.23
C LEU A 23 -3.58 12.60 -13.99
N ASN A 24 -2.67 11.64 -14.16
CA ASN A 24 -1.94 11.04 -13.04
C ASN A 24 -2.88 10.56 -11.92
N ALA A 25 -3.87 9.74 -12.27
CA ALA A 25 -4.94 9.32 -11.37
C ALA A 25 -4.42 8.75 -10.04
N GLU A 26 -3.36 7.95 -10.07
CA GLU A 26 -2.78 7.36 -8.86
C GLU A 26 -2.25 8.43 -7.90
N GLU A 27 -1.43 9.37 -8.40
CA GLU A 27 -0.87 10.46 -7.59
C GLU A 27 -1.97 11.42 -7.11
N THR A 28 -2.96 11.70 -7.94
CA THR A 28 -4.06 12.59 -7.58
C THR A 28 -4.91 12.00 -6.45
N VAL A 29 -5.25 10.71 -6.54
CA VAL A 29 -6.00 10.02 -5.48
C VAL A 29 -5.16 9.93 -4.20
N TRP A 30 -3.87 9.64 -4.33
CA TRP A 30 -2.93 9.62 -3.20
C TRP A 30 -2.86 10.96 -2.46
N GLU A 31 -2.65 12.07 -3.16
CA GLU A 31 -2.59 13.40 -2.54
C GLU A 31 -3.92 13.79 -1.88
N ALA A 32 -5.04 13.40 -2.51
CA ALA A 32 -6.36 13.61 -1.93
C ALA A 32 -6.58 12.77 -0.66
N MET A 33 -6.11 11.52 -0.59
CA MET A 33 -6.11 10.71 0.63
C MET A 33 -5.28 11.35 1.74
N LEU A 34 -4.07 11.84 1.43
CA LEU A 34 -3.22 12.52 2.41
C LEU A 34 -3.86 13.82 2.91
N GLY A 35 -4.47 14.60 2.01
CA GLY A 35 -5.23 15.80 2.35
C GLY A 35 -6.42 15.49 3.24
N GLY A 36 -7.18 14.45 2.90
CA GLY A 36 -8.32 14.01 3.69
C GLY A 36 -7.91 13.48 5.07
N TRP A 37 -6.83 12.71 5.17
CA TRP A 37 -6.32 12.23 6.45
C TRP A 37 -5.81 13.36 7.33
N ARG A 38 -5.19 14.40 6.73
CA ARG A 38 -4.80 15.63 7.43
C ARG A 38 -6.02 16.32 8.05
N ALA A 39 -7.08 16.50 7.26
CA ALA A 39 -8.33 17.11 7.73
C ALA A 39 -8.98 16.28 8.85
N GLN A 40 -9.04 14.96 8.71
CA GLN A 40 -9.56 14.04 9.72
C GLN A 40 -8.77 14.15 11.05
N GLN A 41 -7.45 14.20 10.98
CA GLN A 41 -6.61 14.30 12.18
C GLN A 41 -6.76 15.66 12.87
N PHE A 42 -6.89 16.75 12.12
CA PHE A 42 -7.20 18.05 12.71
C PHE A 42 -8.59 18.12 13.34
N ALA A 43 -9.60 17.49 12.73
CA ALA A 43 -10.93 17.37 13.34
C ALA A 43 -10.90 16.62 14.68
N ARG A 44 -9.87 15.81 14.94
CA ARG A 44 -9.62 15.12 16.21
C ARG A 44 -8.68 15.89 17.15
N ASN A 45 -8.41 17.18 16.87
CA ASN A 45 -7.56 18.07 17.65
C ASN A 45 -6.11 17.58 17.84
N LEU A 46 -5.55 16.88 16.85
CA LEU A 46 -4.13 16.53 16.89
C LEU A 46 -3.25 17.75 16.61
N ALA A 47 -2.11 17.82 17.30
CA ALA A 47 -1.12 18.87 17.09
C ALA A 47 -0.58 18.83 15.64
N PRO A 48 -0.37 20.00 14.98
CA PRO A 48 0.14 20.06 13.61
C PRO A 48 1.42 19.24 13.38
N SER A 49 2.37 19.31 14.30
CA SER A 49 3.62 18.55 14.24
C SER A 49 3.42 17.03 14.27
N THR A 50 2.36 16.55 14.92
CA THR A 50 1.99 15.13 14.92
C THR A 50 1.38 14.74 13.57
N VAL A 51 0.53 15.59 13.02
CA VAL A 51 -0.09 15.37 11.70
C VAL A 51 0.96 15.34 10.60
N ASP A 52 1.91 16.29 10.60
CA ASP A 52 2.98 16.37 9.60
C ASP A 52 3.91 15.15 9.69
N ARG A 53 4.40 14.80 10.90
CA ARG A 53 5.24 13.62 11.10
C ARG A 53 4.58 12.32 10.61
N ARG A 54 3.28 12.17 10.83
CA ARG A 54 2.51 11.01 10.38
C ARG A 54 2.37 10.97 8.86
N ARG A 55 2.10 12.12 8.23
CA ARG A 55 2.07 12.23 6.76
C ARG A 55 3.44 11.89 6.15
N ASP A 56 4.51 12.43 6.70
CA ASP A 56 5.88 12.17 6.22
C ASP A 56 6.22 10.68 6.28
N LEU A 57 5.82 10.00 7.35
CA LEU A 57 6.01 8.56 7.48
C LEU A 57 5.21 7.77 6.43
N VAL A 58 3.94 8.11 6.23
CA VAL A 58 3.09 7.45 5.23
C VAL A 58 3.65 7.66 3.82
N THR A 59 4.15 8.85 3.51
CA THR A 59 4.86 9.15 2.25
C THR A 59 6.16 8.37 2.15
N ARG A 60 6.96 8.31 3.21
CA ARG A 60 8.18 7.51 3.26
C ARG A 60 7.90 6.04 3.02
N PHE A 61 6.81 5.50 3.58
CA PHE A 61 6.41 4.12 3.33
C PHE A 61 5.92 3.90 1.89
N ARG A 62 5.17 4.84 1.28
CA ARG A 62 4.79 4.78 -0.15
C ARG A 62 6.01 4.76 -1.07
N VAL A 63 6.96 5.66 -0.83
CA VAL A 63 8.24 5.70 -1.58
C VAL A 63 9.03 4.43 -1.32
N TYR A 64 9.08 4.00 -0.06
CA TYR A 64 9.71 2.74 0.29
C TYR A 64 9.07 1.59 -0.44
N ALA A 65 7.76 1.41 -0.44
CA ALA A 65 7.09 0.26 -1.07
C ALA A 65 7.11 0.34 -2.61
N ASP A 66 7.42 1.51 -3.18
CA ASP A 66 7.24 1.83 -4.61
C ASP A 66 5.81 1.51 -5.08
N ALA A 67 4.84 1.76 -4.20
CA ALA A 67 3.46 1.31 -4.35
C ALA A 67 2.50 2.20 -3.57
N TYR A 68 1.26 2.31 -4.07
CA TYR A 68 0.18 3.05 -3.41
C TYR A 68 -0.58 2.16 -2.42
N PRO A 69 -1.43 2.73 -1.54
CA PRO A 69 -2.08 2.00 -0.46
C PRO A 69 -2.92 0.80 -0.88
N TRP A 70 -3.55 0.86 -2.06
CA TRP A 70 -4.30 -0.26 -2.66
C TRP A 70 -3.41 -1.39 -3.19
N SER A 71 -2.10 -1.32 -2.95
CA SER A 71 -1.11 -2.28 -3.43
C SER A 71 -0.12 -2.68 -2.33
N TRP A 72 -0.32 -2.16 -1.10
CA TRP A 72 0.54 -2.51 0.01
C TRP A 72 0.29 -3.94 0.46
N THR A 73 1.35 -4.61 0.89
CA THR A 73 1.33 -6.01 1.30
C THR A 73 1.99 -6.15 2.67
N VAL A 74 1.67 -7.23 3.38
CA VAL A 74 2.37 -7.59 4.62
C VAL A 74 3.87 -7.70 4.40
N GLY A 75 4.30 -8.31 3.29
CA GLY A 75 5.72 -8.44 2.98
C GLY A 75 6.45 -7.09 2.83
N ALA A 76 5.80 -6.08 2.23
CA ALA A 76 6.38 -4.74 2.12
C ALA A 76 6.49 -4.05 3.50
N VAL A 77 5.53 -4.30 4.40
CA VAL A 77 5.56 -3.83 5.79
C VAL A 77 6.72 -4.46 6.55
N ASP A 78 6.84 -5.79 6.51
CA ASP A 78 7.90 -6.53 7.20
C ASP A 78 9.28 -6.08 6.75
N GLU A 79 9.48 -5.92 5.44
CA GLU A 79 10.75 -5.49 4.86
C GLU A 79 11.12 -4.06 5.31
N PHE A 80 10.15 -3.14 5.32
CA PHE A 80 10.37 -1.77 5.77
C PHE A 80 10.86 -1.70 7.21
N PHE A 81 10.21 -2.46 8.12
CA PHE A 81 10.58 -2.46 9.53
C PHE A 81 11.85 -3.27 9.81
N LEU A 82 12.14 -4.28 9.00
CA LEU A 82 13.41 -4.98 9.06
C LEU A 82 14.56 -4.05 8.67
N GLU A 83 14.44 -3.30 7.58
CA GLU A 83 15.45 -2.33 7.13
C GLU A 83 15.68 -1.21 8.15
N LEU A 84 14.59 -0.66 8.71
CA LEU A 84 14.69 0.36 9.77
C LEU A 84 15.47 -0.13 10.99
N ARG A 85 15.33 -1.41 11.35
CA ARG A 85 16.09 -2.01 12.48
C ARG A 85 17.52 -2.35 12.09
N ALA A 86 17.70 -3.08 10.99
CA ALA A 86 18.98 -3.66 10.60
C ALA A 86 19.98 -2.62 10.09
N VAL A 87 19.50 -1.67 9.27
CA VAL A 87 20.33 -0.63 8.65
C VAL A 87 20.19 0.69 9.40
N GLY A 88 18.96 1.06 9.73
CA GLY A 88 18.66 2.34 10.36
C GLY A 88 18.94 2.41 11.86
N GLY A 89 19.15 1.27 12.53
CA GLY A 89 19.33 1.21 13.98
C GLY A 89 18.15 1.76 14.78
N ALA A 90 16.94 1.76 14.21
CA ALA A 90 15.78 2.38 14.82
C ALA A 90 15.39 1.69 16.13
N ALA A 91 15.19 2.49 17.18
CA ALA A 91 14.74 2.00 18.48
C ALA A 91 13.34 1.35 18.37
N GLN A 92 13.07 0.37 19.25
CA GLN A 92 11.79 -0.34 19.28
C GLN A 92 10.59 0.62 19.43
N SER A 93 10.71 1.67 20.24
CA SER A 93 9.67 2.70 20.42
C SER A 93 9.38 3.48 19.13
N THR A 94 10.40 3.74 18.31
CA THR A 94 10.25 4.36 16.99
C THR A 94 9.48 3.45 16.05
N ILE A 95 9.84 2.17 16.02
CA ILE A 95 9.16 1.17 15.18
C ILE A 95 7.68 1.06 15.57
N LEU A 96 7.37 0.94 16.85
CA LEU A 96 5.99 0.86 17.34
C LEU A 96 5.18 2.12 17.00
N SER A 97 5.79 3.31 17.15
CA SER A 97 5.17 4.57 16.78
C SER A 97 4.87 4.63 15.27
N TYR A 98 5.78 4.13 14.45
CA TYR A 98 5.61 4.08 13.00
C TYR A 98 4.52 3.09 12.58
N GLN A 99 4.53 1.88 13.16
CA GLN A 99 3.49 0.88 12.94
C GLN A 99 2.10 1.43 13.29
N GLY A 100 1.97 2.11 14.44
CA GLY A 100 0.72 2.75 14.83
C GLY A 100 0.24 3.79 13.83
N ALA A 101 1.14 4.65 13.33
CA ALA A 101 0.79 5.69 12.37
C ALA A 101 0.36 5.14 11.00
N LEU A 102 1.06 4.14 10.46
CA LEU A 102 0.69 3.48 9.21
C LEU A 102 -0.63 2.72 9.34
N ARG A 103 -0.83 2.02 10.48
CA ARG A 103 -2.10 1.36 10.80
C ARG A 103 -3.26 2.35 10.84
N MET A 104 -3.11 3.49 11.53
CA MET A 104 -4.15 4.54 11.59
C MET A 104 -4.48 5.12 10.22
N PHE A 105 -3.50 5.24 9.32
CA PHE A 105 -3.74 5.68 7.96
C PHE A 105 -4.59 4.65 7.19
N LEU A 106 -4.25 3.35 7.29
CA LEU A 106 -5.03 2.29 6.66
C LEU A 106 -6.43 2.14 7.27
N GLU A 107 -6.58 2.30 8.59
CA GLU A 107 -7.89 2.36 9.25
C GLU A 107 -8.74 3.50 8.68
N TYR A 108 -8.14 4.67 8.42
CA TYR A 108 -8.82 5.79 7.77
C TYR A 108 -9.22 5.48 6.33
N VAL A 109 -8.31 5.01 5.47
CA VAL A 109 -8.64 4.77 4.05
C VAL A 109 -9.52 3.53 3.84
N CYS A 110 -9.54 2.60 4.80
CA CYS A 110 -10.42 1.43 4.76
C CYS A 110 -11.80 1.70 5.36
N ASP A 111 -12.00 2.79 6.11
CA ASP A 111 -13.30 3.10 6.72
C ASP A 111 -14.32 3.50 5.63
N PRO A 112 -15.42 2.74 5.46
CA PRO A 112 -16.41 2.99 4.42
C PRO A 112 -17.03 4.38 4.45
N ARG A 113 -17.02 5.07 5.60
CA ARG A 113 -17.55 6.43 5.75
C ARG A 113 -16.83 7.45 4.89
N TYR A 114 -15.58 7.20 4.53
CA TYR A 114 -14.79 8.10 3.69
C TYR A 114 -14.86 7.76 2.20
N GLY A 115 -15.24 6.52 1.85
CA GLY A 115 -15.46 6.09 0.45
C GLY A 115 -14.20 5.74 -0.35
N TRP A 116 -13.01 5.72 0.27
CA TRP A 116 -11.75 5.48 -0.43
C TRP A 116 -11.59 4.07 -0.99
N VAL A 117 -12.13 3.05 -0.31
CA VAL A 117 -12.14 1.66 -0.78
C VAL A 117 -12.86 1.56 -2.13
N GLU A 118 -14.10 2.02 -2.18
CA GLU A 118 -14.92 2.01 -3.40
C GLU A 118 -14.27 2.83 -4.51
N GLN A 119 -13.72 4.00 -4.16
CA GLN A 119 -13.04 4.87 -5.11
C GLN A 119 -11.82 4.20 -5.76
N CYS A 120 -11.01 3.50 -4.97
CA CYS A 120 -9.85 2.77 -5.50
C CYS A 120 -10.29 1.59 -6.34
N TRP A 121 -11.31 0.85 -5.87
CA TRP A 121 -11.88 -0.26 -6.63
C TRP A 121 -12.39 0.20 -7.99
N GLN A 122 -13.14 1.29 -8.07
CA GLN A 122 -13.67 1.79 -9.35
C GLN A 122 -12.57 2.27 -10.29
N ARG A 123 -11.52 2.91 -9.77
CA ARG A 123 -10.49 3.57 -10.60
C ARG A 123 -9.33 2.67 -10.98
N PHE A 124 -8.91 1.87 -10.02
CA PHE A 124 -7.75 1.01 -10.17
C PHE A 124 -8.23 -0.40 -10.41
N GLY A 125 -9.24 -0.87 -9.67
CA GLY A 125 -9.77 -2.26 -9.61
C GLY A 125 -9.19 -3.08 -8.46
N ASP A 126 -8.61 -2.37 -7.49
CA ASP A 126 -8.08 -2.86 -6.22
C ASP A 126 -8.33 -1.78 -5.17
N HIS A 127 -8.15 -2.12 -3.92
CA HIS A 127 -8.53 -1.29 -2.79
C HIS A 127 -7.49 -1.34 -1.66
N PRO A 128 -7.37 -0.27 -0.85
CA PRO A 128 -6.61 -0.34 0.39
C PRO A 128 -7.21 -1.41 1.31
N ALA A 129 -6.32 -2.17 1.95
CA ALA A 129 -6.67 -3.13 2.98
C ALA A 129 -5.77 -2.93 4.20
N GLN A 130 -6.25 -3.31 5.38
CA GLN A 130 -5.40 -3.33 6.56
C GLN A 130 -4.35 -4.44 6.39
N VAL A 131 -3.08 -4.04 6.39
CA VAL A 131 -1.94 -4.98 6.31
C VAL A 131 -1.10 -4.98 7.59
N PHE A 132 -1.53 -4.26 8.63
CA PHE A 132 -0.92 -4.27 9.97
C PHE A 132 -1.81 -5.10 10.90
N HIS A 133 -1.39 -6.34 11.13
CA HIS A 133 -2.04 -7.31 12.00
C HIS A 133 -1.16 -7.60 13.21
N GLU A 134 -1.74 -8.19 14.26
CA GLU A 134 -1.01 -8.52 15.49
C GLU A 134 0.17 -9.49 15.26
N TRP A 135 0.12 -10.28 14.18
CA TRP A 135 1.15 -11.27 13.84
C TRP A 135 2.31 -10.73 12.99
N ASN A 136 2.16 -9.57 12.35
CA ASN A 136 3.23 -8.89 11.57
C ASN A 136 3.65 -7.54 12.17
N THR A 137 2.86 -7.03 13.11
CA THR A 137 3.19 -5.87 13.94
C THR A 137 3.88 -6.40 15.19
N ALA A 138 4.85 -5.68 15.73
CA ALA A 138 5.54 -6.15 16.93
C ALA A 138 4.54 -6.14 18.11
N GLY A 139 3.95 -7.30 18.41
CA GLY A 139 3.13 -7.51 19.59
C GLY A 139 4.01 -7.49 20.85
N HIS A 140 3.49 -6.95 21.94
CA HIS A 140 4.05 -7.22 23.27
C HIS A 140 3.74 -8.68 23.65
N ALA A 141 4.52 -9.65 23.18
CA ALA A 141 4.43 -11.02 23.68
C ALA A 141 5.76 -11.76 23.57
N GLN A 142 6.20 -12.24 24.73
CA GLN A 142 7.30 -13.18 24.93
C GLN A 142 6.95 -14.55 24.30
N ASN A 143 8.01 -15.25 23.87
CA ASN A 143 8.13 -16.70 23.60
C ASN A 143 7.86 -17.22 22.16
N GLY A 144 8.93 -17.65 21.49
CA GLY A 144 9.19 -19.10 21.42
C GLY A 144 8.82 -19.89 20.18
N ILE A 145 8.67 -19.32 18.98
CA ILE A 145 8.72 -20.04 17.68
C ILE A 145 9.42 -19.10 16.68
N ALA A 146 10.28 -19.62 15.80
CA ALA A 146 10.99 -18.81 14.81
C ALA A 146 10.00 -17.91 14.07
N GLN A 147 10.18 -16.60 14.22
CA GLN A 147 9.21 -15.62 13.75
C GLN A 147 9.16 -15.63 12.21
N PRO A 148 7.96 -15.44 11.59
CA PRO A 148 7.88 -15.20 10.16
C PRO A 148 8.76 -13.99 9.83
N GLY A 149 9.86 -14.23 9.12
CA GLY A 149 10.94 -13.26 8.89
C GLY A 149 12.35 -13.82 9.13
N THR A 150 12.49 -14.86 9.96
CA THR A 150 13.80 -15.47 10.28
C THR A 150 14.53 -16.00 9.03
N LEU A 151 13.79 -16.58 8.08
CA LEU A 151 14.34 -17.06 6.80
C LEU A 151 14.72 -15.89 5.87
N THR A 152 13.86 -14.88 5.79
CA THR A 152 14.07 -13.65 5.04
C THR A 152 15.35 -12.94 5.50
N THR A 153 15.55 -12.81 6.82
CA THR A 153 16.76 -12.23 7.43
C THR A 153 18.01 -13.01 7.04
N ARG A 154 17.98 -14.35 7.12
CA ARG A 154 19.13 -15.18 6.74
C ARG A 154 19.52 -15.05 5.27
N LEU A 155 18.53 -14.91 4.38
CA LEU A 155 18.79 -14.70 2.95
C LEU A 155 19.37 -13.32 2.68
N GLN A 156 18.95 -12.29 3.43
CA GLN A 156 19.52 -10.95 3.35
C GLN A 156 20.93 -10.87 3.94
N ASP A 157 21.19 -11.55 5.07
CA ASP A 157 22.53 -11.69 5.67
C ASP A 157 23.51 -12.36 4.70
N ALA A 158 23.00 -13.23 3.83
CA ALA A 158 23.76 -13.84 2.73
C ALA A 158 23.95 -12.91 1.51
N GLY A 159 23.52 -11.64 1.61
CA GLY A 159 23.69 -10.61 0.56
C GLY A 159 22.63 -10.64 -0.54
N ILE A 160 21.56 -11.40 -0.40
CA ILE A 160 20.50 -11.49 -1.43
C ILE A 160 19.52 -10.34 -1.22
N ASN A 161 19.44 -9.42 -2.20
CA ASN A 161 18.41 -8.39 -2.22
C ASN A 161 17.07 -9.00 -2.66
N LEU A 162 16.32 -9.49 -1.68
CA LEU A 162 15.05 -10.23 -1.90
C LEU A 162 14.00 -9.40 -2.64
N ARG A 163 14.01 -8.08 -2.48
CA ARG A 163 13.07 -7.19 -3.16
C ARG A 163 13.45 -6.88 -4.59
N ALA A 164 14.72 -6.62 -4.87
CA ALA A 164 15.21 -6.52 -6.23
C ALA A 164 15.01 -7.85 -6.95
N ALA A 165 15.29 -8.98 -6.29
CA ALA A 165 15.05 -10.32 -6.82
C ALA A 165 13.56 -10.53 -7.13
N ARG A 166 12.66 -10.28 -6.17
CA ARG A 166 11.21 -10.45 -6.38
C ARG A 166 10.66 -9.54 -7.47
N ASN A 167 11.03 -8.25 -7.47
CA ASN A 167 10.57 -7.30 -8.48
C ASN A 167 11.17 -7.63 -9.86
N ALA A 168 12.41 -8.10 -9.94
CA ALA A 168 13.01 -8.57 -11.19
C ALA A 168 12.34 -9.84 -11.69
N THR A 169 12.07 -10.82 -10.83
CA THR A 169 11.34 -12.04 -11.16
C THR A 169 9.94 -11.72 -11.64
N LEU A 170 9.23 -10.80 -10.98
CA LEU A 170 7.88 -10.43 -11.40
C LEU A 170 7.89 -9.65 -12.73
N ARG A 171 8.86 -8.74 -12.94
CA ARG A 171 9.05 -8.09 -14.26
C ARG A 171 9.38 -9.10 -15.36
N ALA A 172 10.23 -10.08 -15.08
CA ALA A 172 10.60 -11.12 -16.04
C ALA A 172 9.41 -12.03 -16.37
N LEU A 173 8.71 -12.55 -15.35
CA LEU A 173 7.58 -13.47 -15.54
C LEU A 173 6.42 -12.83 -16.29
N VAL A 174 6.12 -11.56 -16.00
CA VAL A 174 5.03 -10.83 -16.67
C VAL A 174 5.32 -10.56 -18.16
N LEU A 175 6.57 -10.71 -18.60
CA LEU A 175 6.95 -10.65 -20.03
C LEU A 175 6.83 -12.02 -20.73
N GLU A 176 6.89 -13.12 -19.99
CA GLU A 176 6.88 -14.48 -20.55
C GLU A 176 5.52 -15.18 -20.43
N ILE A 177 4.75 -14.86 -19.39
CA ILE A 177 3.43 -15.44 -19.13
C ILE A 177 2.42 -14.33 -18.81
N PRO A 178 1.13 -14.52 -19.16
CA PRO A 178 0.10 -13.49 -18.95
C PRO A 178 0.05 -13.04 -17.49
N ALA A 179 -0.07 -11.72 -17.29
CA ALA A 179 -0.10 -11.10 -15.96
C ALA A 179 -1.12 -11.72 -15.00
N ALA A 180 -2.26 -12.20 -15.52
CA ALA A 180 -3.27 -12.88 -14.72
C ALA A 180 -2.79 -14.22 -14.13
N ILE A 181 -2.00 -14.98 -14.89
CA ILE A 181 -1.42 -16.25 -14.42
C ILE A 181 -0.31 -15.98 -13.41
N VAL A 182 0.48 -14.92 -13.60
CA VAL A 182 1.50 -14.50 -12.63
C VAL A 182 0.88 -14.07 -11.30
N ALA A 183 -0.24 -13.32 -11.37
CA ALA A 183 -1.01 -12.89 -10.20
C ALA A 183 -1.44 -14.09 -9.35
N ASP A 184 -2.06 -15.10 -9.96
CA ASP A 184 -2.48 -16.34 -9.29
C ASP A 184 -1.29 -17.13 -8.74
N SER A 185 -0.21 -17.25 -9.52
CA SER A 185 0.95 -18.07 -9.17
C SER A 185 1.78 -17.50 -8.04
N LEU A 186 1.79 -16.17 -7.88
CA LEU A 186 2.62 -15.46 -6.90
C LEU A 186 1.81 -14.77 -5.79
N GLY A 187 0.48 -14.93 -5.78
CA GLY A 187 -0.41 -14.30 -4.80
C GLY A 187 -0.45 -12.77 -4.91
N TYR A 188 -0.20 -12.22 -6.10
CA TYR A 188 -0.31 -10.79 -6.37
C TYR A 188 -1.73 -10.45 -6.83
N SER A 189 -2.16 -9.22 -6.58
CA SER A 189 -3.36 -8.70 -7.23
C SER A 189 -3.15 -8.59 -8.74
N TYR A 190 -4.17 -8.96 -9.52
CA TYR A 190 -4.21 -8.88 -10.98
C TYR A 190 -3.76 -7.51 -11.51
N GLN A 191 -4.05 -6.48 -10.73
CA GLN A 191 -3.78 -5.08 -11.03
C GLN A 191 -2.30 -4.74 -10.97
N ILE A 192 -1.61 -5.35 -10.01
CA ILE A 192 -0.19 -5.13 -9.74
C ILE A 192 0.64 -5.86 -10.79
N ALA A 193 0.23 -7.07 -11.15
CA ALA A 193 0.80 -7.80 -12.27
C ALA A 193 0.62 -7.01 -13.58
N ASP A 194 -0.57 -6.48 -13.87
CA ASP A 194 -0.81 -5.69 -15.08
C ASP A 194 -0.07 -4.33 -15.07
N LYS A 195 0.03 -3.67 -13.91
CA LYS A 195 0.84 -2.46 -13.75
C LYS A 195 2.32 -2.73 -14.01
N HIS A 196 2.86 -3.83 -13.49
CA HIS A 196 4.24 -4.22 -13.77
C HIS A 196 4.46 -4.61 -15.23
N ARG A 197 3.44 -5.18 -15.91
CA ARG A 197 3.47 -5.40 -17.36
C ARG A 197 3.60 -4.08 -18.13
N ARG A 198 2.76 -3.10 -17.80
CA ARG A 198 2.74 -1.77 -18.43
C ARG A 198 4.05 -1.01 -18.19
N ASN A 199 4.60 -1.08 -16.98
CA ASN A 199 5.85 -0.40 -16.62
C ASN A 199 7.11 -1.09 -17.17
N SER A 200 7.03 -2.38 -17.54
CA SER A 200 8.18 -3.14 -18.11
C SER A 200 8.31 -2.99 -19.64
N GLY A 201 7.59 -2.04 -20.25
CA GLY A 201 7.72 -1.72 -21.67
C GLY A 201 6.98 -2.66 -22.63
N ALA A 202 6.13 -3.57 -22.13
CA ALA A 202 5.31 -4.45 -22.98
C ALA A 202 4.13 -3.69 -23.59
N THR A 203 4.39 -2.96 -24.67
CA THR A 203 3.36 -2.40 -25.56
C THR A 203 3.01 -3.44 -26.62
N PHE A 204 1.88 -4.12 -26.41
CA PHE A 204 1.17 -5.08 -27.28
C PHE A 204 1.73 -6.50 -27.49
N SER A 205 0.96 -7.50 -27.05
CA SER A 205 0.74 -8.74 -27.80
C SER A 205 -0.53 -9.48 -27.30
N ASN A 206 -1.59 -9.41 -28.12
CA ASN A 206 -2.72 -10.33 -28.30
C ASN A 206 -3.57 -10.82 -27.10
N TYR A 207 -4.75 -10.20 -26.95
CA TYR A 207 -5.97 -10.94 -26.61
C TYR A 207 -6.24 -11.95 -27.73
N ILE A 208 -6.00 -13.24 -27.49
CA ILE A 208 -6.67 -14.28 -28.29
C ILE A 208 -8.09 -14.39 -27.76
N SER A 209 -8.98 -13.69 -28.44
CA SER A 209 -10.41 -13.97 -28.43
C SER A 209 -10.62 -15.31 -29.11
N HIS A 210 -10.80 -16.40 -28.35
CA HIS A 210 -11.39 -17.60 -28.92
C HIS A 210 -12.88 -17.36 -29.14
N ARG A 211 -13.23 -17.01 -30.38
CA ARG A 211 -14.56 -17.22 -30.93
C ARG A 211 -14.57 -18.63 -31.53
N SER A 212 -15.31 -19.54 -30.92
CA SER A 212 -15.83 -20.77 -31.53
C SER A 212 -17.09 -21.15 -30.78
#